data_AF-A0A6L5JW94-F1
#
_entry.id   AF-A0A6L5JW94-F1
#
_cell.length_a   1.000
_cell.length_b   1.000
_cell.length_c   1.000
_cell.angle_alpha   90.00
_cell.angle_beta   90.00
_cell.angle_gamma   90.00
#
_symmetry.space_group_name_H-M   'P 1'
#
loop_
_entity.id
_entity.type
_entity.pdbx_description
1 polymer ?
#
loop_
_entity_poly.entity_id
_entity_poly.type
_entity_poly.pdbx_seq_one_letter_code
_entity_poly.pdbx_strand_id
1 'polypeptide(L)'
;MDKLSTLEAFQGAHDKYFRLLLENYPLIQSNQPFADFGPLELCELAIEVHSCAIALGPKARERLCYLGLDLLYPFDNPVDLYNWRAWVKKENINHTTYASIAIRIDSEIKRMRRVFSLEANTAYAAMPTADFLVSKARYKLDTAPDQIREKNNQSTSAASPTAMHIDTINIQYAADSQAISKLEQLEKETTIGANFSNIIATLRTLLGS
;
A
#
# COMPACT_ATOMS: atom_id res chain seq x y z
N MET A 1 -11.84 -13.02 -18.00
CA MET A 1 -11.92 -11.55 -17.85
C MET A 1 -10.75 -10.97 -18.64
N ASP A 2 -10.96 -9.89 -19.38
CA ASP A 2 -9.85 -9.20 -20.05
C ASP A 2 -8.93 -8.54 -18.99
N LYS A 3 -7.62 -8.47 -19.25
CA LYS A 3 -6.65 -7.91 -18.29
C LYS A 3 -6.93 -6.44 -18.00
N LEU A 4 -7.42 -5.69 -18.98
CA LEU A 4 -7.76 -4.28 -18.80
C LEU A 4 -8.98 -4.15 -17.87
N SER A 5 -10.02 -4.94 -18.10
CA SER A 5 -11.19 -4.98 -17.20
C SER A 5 -10.84 -5.42 -15.77
N THR A 6 -9.88 -6.34 -15.62
CA THR A 6 -9.38 -6.77 -14.30
C THR A 6 -8.60 -5.64 -13.62
N LEU A 7 -7.82 -4.88 -14.38
CA LEU A 7 -7.07 -3.73 -13.88
C LEU A 7 -7.98 -2.56 -13.47
N GLU A 8 -9.09 -2.36 -14.18
CA GLU A 8 -10.12 -1.37 -13.83
C GLU A 8 -10.85 -1.76 -12.54
N ALA A 9 -11.23 -3.03 -12.38
CA ALA A 9 -11.79 -3.54 -11.12
C ALA A 9 -10.80 -3.38 -9.96
N PHE A 10 -9.52 -3.75 -10.17
CA PHE A 10 -8.45 -3.53 -9.19
C PHE A 10 -8.37 -2.06 -8.76
N GLN A 11 -8.34 -1.14 -9.72
CA GLN A 11 -8.24 0.29 -9.42
C GLN A 11 -9.48 0.80 -8.68
N GLY A 12 -10.67 0.39 -9.10
CA GLY A 12 -11.93 0.78 -8.46
C GLY A 12 -12.00 0.34 -7.00
N ALA A 13 -11.61 -0.90 -6.71
CA ALA A 13 -11.54 -1.42 -5.34
C ALA A 13 -10.42 -0.74 -4.53
N HIS A 14 -9.25 -0.53 -5.13
CA HIS A 14 -8.12 0.18 -4.52
C HIS A 14 -8.52 1.59 -4.05
N ASP A 15 -9.16 2.36 -4.92
CA ASP A 15 -9.56 3.74 -4.65
C ASP A 15 -10.59 3.83 -3.53
N LYS A 16 -11.61 2.96 -3.57
CA LYS A 16 -12.65 2.90 -2.54
C LYS A 16 -12.05 2.49 -1.20
N TYR A 17 -11.21 1.45 -1.19
CA TYR A 17 -10.56 0.97 0.03
C TYR A 17 -9.74 2.07 0.67
N PHE A 18 -8.88 2.72 -0.12
CA PHE A 18 -7.94 3.69 0.40
C PHE A 18 -8.66 4.94 0.94
N ARG A 19 -9.72 5.40 0.27
CA ARG A 19 -10.60 6.46 0.80
C ARG A 19 -11.22 6.06 2.14
N LEU A 20 -11.85 4.89 2.19
CA LEU A 20 -12.55 4.41 3.38
C LEU A 20 -11.58 4.19 4.56
N LEU A 21 -10.36 3.71 4.27
CA LEU A 21 -9.29 3.50 5.24
C LEU A 21 -8.87 4.81 5.89
N LEU A 22 -8.69 5.88 5.11
CA LEU A 22 -8.30 7.19 5.62
C LEU A 22 -9.42 7.85 6.42
N GLU A 23 -10.66 7.77 5.96
CA GLU A 23 -11.83 8.31 6.68
C GLU A 23 -12.02 7.63 8.04
N ASN A 24 -11.66 6.36 8.15
CA ASN A 24 -11.86 5.54 9.35
C ASN A 24 -10.53 5.15 10.02
N TYR A 25 -9.46 5.89 9.76
CA TYR A 25 -8.14 5.53 10.22
C TYR A 25 -8.09 5.46 11.76
N PRO A 26 -7.43 4.47 12.38
CA PRO A 26 -7.58 4.20 13.82
C PRO A 26 -7.18 5.35 14.77
N LEU A 27 -6.33 6.27 14.30
CA LEU A 27 -5.89 7.45 15.07
C LEU A 27 -6.84 8.66 14.91
N ILE A 28 -7.81 8.59 14.00
CA ILE A 28 -8.84 9.62 13.84
C ILE A 28 -9.99 9.29 14.78
N GLN A 29 -10.41 10.26 15.61
CA GLN A 29 -11.47 10.07 16.58
C GLN A 29 -12.80 9.75 15.87
N SER A 30 -13.40 8.61 16.19
CA SER A 30 -14.73 8.21 15.71
C SER A 30 -15.66 7.96 16.89
N ASN A 31 -16.78 8.69 16.94
CA ASN A 31 -17.83 8.54 17.94
C ASN A 31 -18.87 7.46 17.56
N GLN A 32 -18.52 6.54 16.65
CA GLN A 32 -19.46 5.54 16.12
C GLN A 32 -19.49 4.27 17.00
N PRO A 33 -20.66 3.62 17.16
CA PRO A 33 -20.74 2.28 17.72
C PRO A 33 -19.94 1.30 16.84
N PHE A 34 -19.23 0.35 17.46
CA PHE A 34 -18.27 -0.56 16.80
C PHE A 34 -17.01 0.11 16.20
N ALA A 35 -16.64 1.30 16.69
CA ALA A 35 -15.39 1.99 16.30
C ALA A 35 -14.12 1.11 16.39
N ASP A 36 -14.16 0.07 17.22
CA ASP A 36 -13.03 -0.84 17.39
C ASP A 36 -12.84 -1.80 16.20
N PHE A 37 -13.92 -2.22 15.54
CA PHE A 37 -13.84 -3.05 14.33
C PHE A 37 -13.69 -2.19 13.07
N GLY A 38 -14.28 -0.99 13.04
CA GLY A 38 -14.30 -0.18 11.82
C GLY A 38 -15.19 -0.76 10.72
N PRO A 39 -15.17 -0.20 9.50
CA PRO A 39 -16.05 -0.62 8.42
C PRO A 39 -15.71 -2.01 7.87
N LEU A 40 -16.66 -2.94 7.90
CA LEU A 40 -16.48 -4.30 7.32
C LEU A 40 -16.23 -4.27 5.81
N GLU A 41 -16.71 -3.24 5.11
CA GLU A 41 -16.46 -3.04 3.68
C GLU A 41 -14.96 -2.98 3.33
N LEU A 42 -14.09 -2.59 4.28
CA LEU A 42 -12.64 -2.66 4.07
C LEU A 42 -12.15 -4.09 3.80
N CYS A 43 -12.77 -5.10 4.44
CA CYS A 43 -12.42 -6.51 4.23
C CYS A 43 -12.81 -6.97 2.83
N GLU A 44 -14.04 -6.66 2.40
CA GLU A 44 -14.54 -7.00 1.06
C GLU A 44 -13.68 -6.39 -0.04
N LEU A 45 -13.33 -5.10 0.10
CA LEU A 45 -12.48 -4.41 -0.85
C LEU A 45 -11.04 -4.96 -0.86
N ALA A 46 -10.51 -5.39 0.29
CA ALA A 46 -9.21 -6.05 0.36
C ALA A 46 -9.21 -7.41 -0.37
N ILE A 47 -10.27 -8.21 -0.19
CA ILE A 47 -10.48 -9.47 -0.93
C ILE A 47 -10.54 -9.19 -2.44
N GLU A 48 -11.29 -8.17 -2.85
CA GLU A 48 -11.44 -7.80 -4.26
C GLU A 48 -10.09 -7.39 -4.88
N VAL A 49 -9.32 -6.55 -4.20
CA VAL A 49 -7.97 -6.14 -4.63
C VAL A 49 -7.03 -7.34 -4.76
N HIS A 50 -6.99 -8.21 -3.75
CA HIS A 50 -6.15 -9.41 -3.79
C HIS A 50 -6.56 -10.37 -4.91
N SER A 51 -7.87 -10.56 -5.12
CA SER A 51 -8.42 -11.39 -6.19
C SER A 51 -8.03 -10.85 -7.57
N CYS A 52 -8.15 -9.53 -7.77
CA CYS A 52 -7.73 -8.89 -9.00
C CYS A 52 -6.20 -8.99 -9.21
N ALA A 53 -5.40 -8.81 -8.16
CA ALA A 53 -3.93 -8.97 -8.25
C ALA A 53 -3.54 -10.39 -8.71
N ILE A 54 -4.22 -11.41 -8.21
CA ILE A 54 -4.04 -12.81 -8.64
C ILE A 54 -4.43 -12.96 -10.12
N ALA A 55 -5.58 -12.42 -10.51
CA ALA A 55 -6.10 -12.52 -11.88
C ALA A 55 -5.23 -11.78 -12.92
N LEU A 56 -4.56 -10.68 -12.54
CA LEU A 56 -3.60 -9.96 -13.39
C LEU A 56 -2.35 -10.81 -13.72
N GLY A 57 -2.11 -11.87 -12.95
CA GLY A 57 -1.05 -12.83 -13.14
C GLY A 57 0.12 -12.69 -12.16
N PRO A 58 0.97 -13.72 -12.06
CA PRO A 58 1.96 -13.85 -10.99
C PRO A 58 2.95 -12.67 -10.97
N LYS A 59 3.36 -12.17 -12.14
CA LYS A 59 4.30 -11.05 -12.22
C LYS A 59 3.71 -9.74 -11.72
N ALA A 60 2.44 -9.49 -12.02
CA ALA A 60 1.76 -8.29 -11.52
C ALA A 60 1.63 -8.34 -10.00
N ARG A 61 1.21 -9.48 -9.45
CA ARG A 61 1.16 -9.70 -8.00
C ARG A 61 2.53 -9.52 -7.34
N GLU A 62 3.58 -10.13 -7.89
CA GLU A 62 4.95 -10.00 -7.37
C GLU A 62 5.38 -8.53 -7.25
N ARG A 63 5.12 -7.74 -8.29
CA ARG A 63 5.47 -6.31 -8.33
C ARG A 63 4.64 -5.48 -7.39
N LEU A 64 3.34 -5.72 -7.31
CA LEU A 64 2.47 -5.04 -6.35
C LEU A 64 2.90 -5.33 -4.91
N CYS A 65 3.23 -6.58 -4.57
CA CYS A 65 3.78 -6.94 -3.27
C CYS A 65 5.16 -6.32 -3.02
N TYR A 66 6.01 -6.19 -4.04
CA TYR A 66 7.28 -5.48 -3.92
C TYR A 66 7.09 -3.99 -3.58
N LEU A 67 6.00 -3.38 -4.05
CA LEU A 67 5.64 -1.98 -3.79
C LEU A 67 4.93 -1.77 -2.44
N GLY A 68 4.41 -2.83 -1.81
CA GLY A 68 3.77 -2.77 -0.49
C GLY A 68 2.29 -3.15 -0.46
N LEU A 69 1.76 -3.83 -1.49
CA LEU A 69 0.37 -4.30 -1.47
C LEU A 69 0.01 -5.04 -0.16
N ASP A 70 0.85 -5.97 0.26
CA ASP A 70 0.68 -6.74 1.50
C ASP A 70 0.75 -5.89 2.78
N LEU A 71 1.38 -4.72 2.74
CA LEU A 71 1.39 -3.78 3.86
C LEU A 71 0.15 -2.89 3.87
N LEU A 72 -0.37 -2.51 2.68
CA LEU A 72 -1.56 -1.66 2.56
C LEU A 72 -2.86 -2.42 2.83
N TYR A 73 -2.88 -3.72 2.53
CA TYR A 73 -4.02 -4.62 2.71
C TYR A 73 -3.69 -5.72 3.74
N PRO A 74 -3.49 -5.39 5.03
CA PRO A 74 -2.99 -6.33 6.02
C PRO A 74 -4.05 -7.29 6.59
N PHE A 75 -5.32 -7.15 6.19
CA PHE A 75 -6.45 -7.93 6.66
C PHE A 75 -7.45 -8.16 5.53
N ASP A 76 -8.24 -9.22 5.64
CA ASP A 76 -9.36 -9.53 4.75
C ASP A 76 -10.60 -10.05 5.53
N ASN A 77 -10.54 -10.00 6.86
CA ASN A 77 -11.61 -10.45 7.73
C ASN A 77 -11.70 -9.58 9.00
N PRO A 78 -12.84 -9.62 9.72
CA PRO A 78 -13.10 -8.71 10.83
C PRO A 78 -12.15 -8.87 12.03
N VAL A 79 -11.63 -10.08 12.26
CA VAL A 79 -10.72 -10.37 13.38
C VAL A 79 -9.37 -9.72 13.12
N ASP A 80 -8.82 -9.91 11.93
CA ASP A 80 -7.55 -9.31 11.55
C ASP A 80 -7.65 -7.79 11.43
N LEU A 81 -8.79 -7.28 10.98
CA LEU A 81 -9.09 -5.85 10.99
C LEU A 81 -9.03 -5.28 12.42
N TYR A 82 -9.69 -5.93 13.38
CA TYR A 82 -9.63 -5.51 14.79
C TYR A 82 -8.17 -5.51 15.32
N ASN A 83 -7.43 -6.59 15.07
CA ASN A 83 -6.04 -6.74 15.51
C ASN A 83 -5.14 -5.65 14.90
N TRP A 84 -5.29 -5.39 13.60
CA TRP A 84 -4.56 -4.32 12.92
C TRP A 84 -4.89 -2.94 13.50
N ARG A 85 -6.16 -2.63 13.75
CA ARG A 85 -6.57 -1.35 14.35
C ARG A 85 -5.98 -1.17 15.74
N ALA A 86 -6.00 -2.21 16.57
CA ALA A 86 -5.42 -2.20 17.91
C ALA A 86 -3.90 -1.96 17.85
N TRP A 87 -3.20 -2.63 16.92
CA TRP A 87 -1.77 -2.44 16.70
C TRP A 87 -1.41 -1.02 16.23
N VAL A 88 -2.12 -0.47 15.23
CA VAL A 88 -1.90 0.90 14.75
C VAL A 88 -2.05 1.94 15.88
N LYS A 89 -3.08 1.78 16.73
CA LYS A 89 -3.28 2.65 17.90
C LYS A 89 -2.14 2.51 18.91
N LYS A 90 -1.74 1.28 19.22
CA LYS A 90 -0.69 0.97 20.20
C LYS A 90 0.67 1.53 19.78
N GLU A 91 1.05 1.31 18.53
CA GLU A 91 2.36 1.70 17.98
C GLU A 91 2.35 3.12 17.38
N ASN A 92 1.22 3.83 17.46
CA ASN A 92 1.01 5.19 16.94
C ASN A 92 1.47 5.34 15.48
N ILE A 93 1.05 4.41 14.63
CA ILE A 93 1.48 4.36 13.24
C ILE A 93 0.77 5.43 12.43
N ASN A 94 1.54 6.24 11.72
CA ASN A 94 1.01 7.33 10.90
C ASN A 94 0.42 6.79 9.57
N HIS A 95 -0.76 7.30 9.18
CA HIS A 95 -1.42 6.99 7.92
C HIS A 95 -0.59 7.36 6.68
N THR A 96 0.37 8.28 6.82
CA THR A 96 1.30 8.69 5.73
C THR A 96 2.03 7.50 5.10
N THR A 97 2.38 6.47 5.87
CA THR A 97 3.02 5.27 5.32
C THR A 97 2.12 4.56 4.32
N TYR A 98 0.85 4.37 4.68
CA TYR A 98 -0.17 3.75 3.82
C TYR A 98 -0.45 4.61 2.59
N ALA A 99 -0.50 5.94 2.74
CA ALA A 99 -0.66 6.87 1.63
C ALA A 99 0.50 6.80 0.62
N SER A 100 1.74 6.74 1.12
CA SER A 100 2.92 6.58 0.26
C SER A 100 2.88 5.28 -0.54
N ILE A 101 2.43 4.18 0.08
CA ILE A 101 2.25 2.88 -0.61
C ILE A 101 1.14 2.97 -1.67
N ALA A 102 0.00 3.57 -1.35
CA ALA A 102 -1.12 3.70 -2.29
C ALA A 102 -0.71 4.47 -3.56
N ILE A 103 0.01 5.60 -3.42
CA ILE A 103 0.53 6.38 -4.55
C ILE A 103 1.47 5.56 -5.45
N ARG A 104 2.24 4.64 -4.87
CA ARG A 104 3.14 3.75 -5.63
C ARG A 104 2.37 2.68 -6.39
N ILE A 105 1.36 2.08 -5.77
CA ILE A 105 0.46 1.13 -6.43
C ILE A 105 -0.25 1.82 -7.59
N ASP A 106 -0.73 3.05 -7.42
CA ASP A 106 -1.32 3.88 -8.47
C ASP A 106 -0.39 4.08 -9.68
N SER A 107 0.87 4.38 -9.41
CA SER A 107 1.89 4.54 -10.46
C SER A 107 2.12 3.24 -11.22
N GLU A 108 2.03 2.10 -10.53
CA GLU A 108 2.16 0.79 -11.15
C GLU A 108 0.91 0.38 -11.94
N ILE A 109 -0.30 0.67 -11.46
CA ILE A 109 -1.55 0.50 -12.22
C ILE A 109 -1.45 1.27 -13.55
N LYS A 110 -1.01 2.54 -13.51
CA LYS A 110 -0.81 3.36 -14.72
C LYS A 110 0.17 2.70 -15.69
N ARG A 111 1.26 2.11 -15.17
CA ARG A 111 2.25 1.38 -15.98
C ARG A 111 1.67 0.12 -16.60
N MET A 112 0.96 -0.71 -15.82
CA MET A 112 0.28 -1.91 -16.31
C MET A 112 -0.71 -1.57 -17.41
N ARG A 113 -1.50 -0.50 -17.23
CA ARG A 113 -2.45 -0.02 -18.25
C ARG A 113 -1.73 0.28 -19.57
N ARG A 114 -0.66 1.07 -19.53
CA ARG A 114 0.13 1.42 -20.72
C ARG A 114 0.72 0.18 -21.40
N VAL A 115 1.24 -0.78 -20.62
CA VAL A 115 1.76 -2.05 -21.13
C VAL A 115 0.67 -2.86 -21.81
N PHE A 116 -0.50 -3.00 -21.18
CA PHE A 116 -1.59 -3.80 -21.72
C PHE A 116 -2.15 -3.16 -23.00
N SER A 117 -2.25 -1.83 -23.06
CA SER A 117 -2.64 -1.09 -24.27
C SER A 117 -1.64 -1.25 -25.43
N LEU A 118 -0.36 -1.53 -25.14
CA LEU A 118 0.67 -1.82 -26.14
C LEU A 118 0.80 -3.32 -26.45
N GLU A 119 -0.07 -4.16 -25.88
CA GLU A 119 -0.01 -5.63 -25.96
C GLU A 119 1.33 -6.24 -25.50
N ALA A 120 2.16 -5.46 -24.78
CA ALA A 120 3.53 -5.81 -24.38
C ALA A 120 3.59 -6.69 -23.12
N ASN A 121 2.61 -7.59 -22.97
CA ASN A 121 2.44 -8.46 -21.80
C ASN A 121 3.68 -9.32 -21.50
N THR A 122 4.31 -9.84 -22.55
CA THR A 122 5.52 -10.69 -22.46
C THR A 122 6.72 -9.90 -21.94
N ALA A 123 6.91 -8.67 -22.44
CA ALA A 123 7.97 -7.78 -21.97
C ALA A 123 7.78 -7.40 -20.50
N TYR A 124 6.54 -7.13 -20.09
CA TYR A 124 6.22 -6.88 -18.69
C TYR A 124 6.48 -8.10 -17.79
N ALA A 125 6.16 -9.30 -18.26
CA ALA A 125 6.42 -10.54 -17.55
C ALA A 125 7.93 -10.81 -17.36
N ALA A 126 8.74 -10.43 -18.34
CA ALA A 126 10.19 -10.66 -18.36
C ALA A 126 11.01 -9.68 -17.51
N MET A 127 10.45 -8.51 -17.17
CA MET A 127 11.15 -7.48 -16.39
C MET A 127 11.41 -7.95 -14.94
N PRO A 128 12.66 -7.92 -14.45
CA PRO A 128 12.97 -8.15 -13.05
C PRO A 128 12.26 -7.17 -12.13
N THR A 129 11.75 -7.65 -11.00
CA THR A 129 11.04 -6.82 -10.02
C THR A 129 11.99 -5.85 -9.30
N ALA A 130 13.27 -6.23 -9.17
CA ALA A 130 14.31 -5.40 -8.57
C ALA A 130 14.66 -4.15 -9.40
N ASP A 131 14.35 -4.14 -10.70
CA ASP A 131 14.63 -3.00 -11.59
C ASP A 131 13.66 -1.81 -11.34
N PHE A 132 12.66 -2.01 -10.47
CA PHE A 132 11.76 -0.95 -10.03
C PHE A 132 12.40 -0.13 -8.92
N LEU A 133 12.44 1.19 -9.14
CA LEU A 133 13.19 2.19 -8.37
C LEU A 133 12.93 2.20 -6.86
N VAL A 134 11.79 1.67 -6.40
CA VAL A 134 11.33 1.85 -5.02
C VAL A 134 10.67 0.57 -4.51
N SER A 135 11.25 -0.04 -3.47
CA SER A 135 10.67 -1.20 -2.77
C SER A 135 9.98 -0.79 -1.45
N LYS A 136 9.10 -1.66 -0.95
CA LYS A 136 8.51 -1.55 0.38
C LYS A 136 9.50 -1.68 1.53
N ALA A 137 10.71 -2.20 1.29
CA ALA A 137 11.70 -2.47 2.34
C ALA A 137 12.17 -1.22 3.10
N ARG A 138 11.89 -0.02 2.57
CA ARG A 138 12.14 1.25 3.26
C ARG A 138 11.14 1.57 4.37
N TYR A 139 9.99 0.90 4.39
CA TYR A 139 9.02 1.05 5.46
C TYR A 139 9.36 0.06 6.57
N LYS A 140 9.73 0.60 7.74
CA LYS A 140 9.83 -0.19 8.97
C LYS A 140 8.45 -0.31 9.61
N LEU A 141 7.53 -0.97 8.91
CA LEU A 141 6.35 -1.52 9.55
C LEU A 141 6.79 -2.91 9.98
N ASP A 142 7.15 -3.08 11.26
CA ASP A 142 7.29 -4.41 11.83
C ASP A 142 5.94 -5.09 11.63
N THR A 143 5.91 -6.08 10.73
CA THR A 143 4.70 -6.77 10.28
C THR A 143 3.80 -7.10 11.47
N ALA A 144 2.49 -6.85 11.30
CA ALA A 144 1.46 -7.15 12.29
C ALA A 144 1.61 -8.57 12.89
N PRO A 145 1.12 -8.83 14.13
CA PRO A 145 1.57 -9.94 14.96
C PRO A 145 1.44 -11.38 14.43
N ASP A 146 0.82 -11.64 13.28
CA ASP A 146 0.51 -13.01 12.84
C ASP A 146 1.28 -13.54 11.63
N GLN A 147 2.26 -12.80 11.07
CA GLN A 147 3.14 -13.33 10.00
C GLN A 147 4.43 -14.01 10.49
N ILE A 148 4.56 -14.31 11.80
CA ILE A 148 5.78 -14.93 12.37
C ILE A 148 5.83 -16.47 12.15
N ARG A 149 4.85 -17.09 11.49
CA ARG A 149 4.78 -18.57 11.47
C ARG A 149 5.70 -19.29 10.48
N GLU A 150 6.49 -18.62 9.64
CA GLU A 150 7.35 -19.31 8.66
C GLU A 150 8.84 -18.92 8.66
N LYS A 151 9.38 -18.35 9.74
CA LYS A 151 10.84 -18.05 9.83
C LYS A 151 11.63 -18.81 10.89
N ASN A 152 11.07 -19.86 11.46
CA ASN A 152 11.80 -20.79 12.32
C ASN A 152 11.77 -22.20 11.74
N ASN A 153 12.58 -22.44 10.71
CA ASN A 153 13.25 -23.73 10.47
C ASN A 153 14.14 -23.64 9.23
N GLN A 154 15.34 -23.10 9.38
CA GLN A 154 16.56 -23.68 8.79
C GLN A 154 17.78 -23.03 9.42
N SER A 155 18.39 -23.77 10.33
CA SER A 155 19.65 -23.45 11.00
C SER A 155 20.85 -23.77 10.10
N THR A 156 21.86 -22.91 10.26
CA THR A 156 23.32 -23.15 10.12
C THR A 156 23.93 -23.42 8.75
N SER A 157 24.69 -22.44 8.24
CA SER A 157 26.14 -22.60 8.06
C SER A 157 26.84 -21.25 8.06
N ALA A 158 28.05 -21.22 8.62
CA ALA A 158 28.82 -20.04 8.96
C ALA A 158 29.59 -19.46 7.75
N ALA A 159 29.55 -18.13 7.58
CA ALA A 159 30.65 -17.31 7.07
C ALA A 159 30.36 -15.81 7.30
N SER A 160 31.34 -15.13 7.89
CA SER A 160 31.54 -13.71 8.23
C SER A 160 30.59 -12.66 7.62
N PRO A 161 30.05 -11.71 8.42
CA PRO A 161 29.54 -10.46 7.89
C PRO A 161 30.63 -9.38 7.95
N THR A 162 31.09 -8.97 6.77
CA THR A 162 31.72 -7.68 6.56
C THR A 162 30.71 -6.61 6.99
N ALA A 163 31.02 -5.90 8.07
CA ALA A 163 30.23 -4.77 8.52
C ALA A 163 30.24 -3.68 7.44
N MET A 164 29.13 -3.54 6.71
CA MET A 164 28.83 -2.35 5.94
C MET A 164 27.61 -1.70 6.59
N HIS A 165 27.90 -0.79 7.51
CA HIS A 165 26.93 0.06 8.17
C HIS A 165 26.33 1.00 7.11
N ILE A 166 25.10 0.73 6.66
CA ILE A 166 24.36 1.63 5.78
C ILE A 166 23.41 2.44 6.66
N ASP A 167 23.91 3.59 7.12
CA ASP A 167 23.17 4.61 7.89
C ASP A 167 22.16 5.40 7.04
N THR A 168 21.75 4.89 5.88
CA THR A 168 20.94 5.60 4.88
C THR A 168 19.42 5.47 5.12
N ILE A 169 18.99 4.60 6.04
CA ILE A 169 17.59 4.09 6.02
C ILE A 169 16.59 5.01 6.77
N ASN A 170 17.04 5.91 7.65
CA ASN A 170 16.12 6.85 8.34
C ASN A 170 15.81 8.13 7.54
N ILE A 171 16.62 8.48 6.54
CA ILE A 171 16.51 9.75 5.82
C ILE A 171 15.32 9.75 4.84
N GLN A 172 15.01 8.59 4.25
CA GLN A 172 13.94 8.49 3.23
C GLN A 172 12.53 8.37 3.81
N TYR A 173 12.35 7.78 4.99
CA TYR A 173 11.06 7.80 5.68
C TYR A 173 10.67 9.22 6.09
N ALA A 174 11.63 10.00 6.60
CA ALA A 174 11.43 11.41 6.92
C ALA A 174 11.07 12.22 5.67
N ALA A 175 11.72 11.98 4.53
CA ALA A 175 11.43 12.66 3.27
C ALA A 175 10.02 12.33 2.73
N ASP A 176 9.61 11.05 2.76
CA ASP A 176 8.26 10.63 2.34
C ASP A 176 7.19 11.22 3.28
N SER A 177 7.42 11.17 4.59
CA SER A 177 6.52 11.77 5.58
C SER A 177 6.45 13.29 5.44
N GLN A 178 7.55 13.97 5.10
CA GLN A 178 7.56 15.40 4.82
C GLN A 178 6.85 15.73 3.51
N ALA A 179 7.01 14.91 2.47
CA ALA A 179 6.30 15.09 1.20
C ALA A 179 4.79 14.98 1.41
N ILE A 180 4.34 13.96 2.16
CA ILE A 180 2.92 13.77 2.45
C ILE A 180 2.40 14.84 3.42
N SER A 181 3.18 15.20 4.44
CA SER A 181 2.80 16.30 5.34
C SER A 181 2.70 17.64 4.62
N LYS A 182 3.54 17.90 3.60
CA LYS A 182 3.38 19.06 2.72
C LYS A 182 2.12 18.98 1.85
N LEU A 183 1.74 17.78 1.40
CA LEU A 183 0.46 17.57 0.71
C LEU A 183 -0.73 17.83 1.65
N GLU A 184 -0.66 17.39 2.91
CA GLU A 184 -1.64 17.70 3.95
C GLU A 184 -1.67 19.19 4.32
N GLN A 185 -0.52 19.86 4.32
CA GLN A 185 -0.44 21.30 4.59
C GLN A 185 -1.09 22.11 3.45
N LEU A 186 -0.82 21.74 2.20
CA LEU A 186 -1.50 22.28 1.02
C LEU A 186 -3.03 22.07 1.09
N GLU A 187 -3.49 20.96 1.66
CA GLU A 187 -4.91 20.71 1.93
C GLU A 187 -5.49 21.63 3.01
N LYS A 188 -4.79 21.76 4.15
CA LYS A 188 -5.25 22.59 5.27
C LYS A 188 -5.32 24.07 4.89
N GLU A 189 -4.38 24.55 4.08
CA GLU A 189 -4.38 25.91 3.56
C GLU A 189 -5.49 26.15 2.51
N THR A 190 -6.09 25.10 1.93
CA THR A 190 -7.21 25.21 0.98
C THR A 190 -8.62 25.10 1.59
N THR A 191 -8.74 25.17 2.93
CA THR A 191 -10.00 25.37 3.70
C THR A 191 -11.16 24.44 3.36
N ILE A 192 -10.94 23.19 2.94
CA ILE A 192 -12.01 22.18 2.84
C ILE A 192 -11.40 20.80 3.17
N GLY A 193 -11.59 20.31 4.39
CA GLY A 193 -11.10 19.00 4.88
C GLY A 193 -11.73 17.76 4.23
N ALA A 194 -12.47 17.92 3.13
CA ALA A 194 -13.00 16.83 2.30
C ALA A 194 -12.07 16.49 1.12
N ASN A 195 -10.85 17.04 1.10
CA ASN A 195 -10.03 17.10 -0.10
C ASN A 195 -8.82 16.17 -0.15
N PHE A 196 -8.44 15.38 0.86
CA PHE A 196 -7.30 14.47 0.69
C PHE A 196 -7.52 13.46 -0.46
N SER A 197 -8.73 12.92 -0.57
CA SER A 197 -9.17 12.12 -1.73
C SER A 197 -9.17 12.92 -3.04
N ASN A 198 -9.54 14.21 -3.00
CA ASN A 198 -9.50 15.10 -4.16
C ASN A 198 -8.09 15.56 -4.51
N ILE A 199 -7.16 15.68 -3.57
CA ILE A 199 -5.76 16.08 -3.77
C ILE A 199 -5.01 14.90 -4.33
N ILE A 200 -5.23 13.69 -3.82
CA ILE A 200 -4.75 12.48 -4.48
C ILE A 200 -5.38 12.36 -5.86
N ALA A 201 -6.69 12.58 -6.05
CA ALA A 201 -7.30 12.57 -7.38
C ALA A 201 -6.79 13.69 -8.32
N THR A 202 -6.45 14.86 -7.79
CA THR A 202 -5.92 16.05 -8.52
C THR A 202 -4.45 15.87 -8.86
N LEU A 203 -3.63 15.34 -7.96
CA LEU A 203 -2.27 14.88 -8.24
C LEU A 203 -2.29 13.73 -9.24
N ARG A 204 -3.28 12.85 -9.16
CA ARG A 204 -3.46 11.73 -10.09
C ARG A 204 -3.80 12.21 -11.50
N THR A 205 -4.52 13.33 -11.64
CA THR A 205 -4.82 14.01 -12.92
C THR A 205 -3.65 14.87 -13.42
N LEU A 206 -3.01 15.67 -12.55
CA LEU A 206 -1.83 16.50 -12.89
C LEU A 206 -0.59 15.68 -13.25
N LEU A 207 -0.36 14.54 -12.58
CA LEU A 207 0.70 13.57 -12.88
C LEU A 207 0.18 12.42 -13.78
N GLY A 208 -1.01 12.60 -14.36
CA GLY A 208 -1.70 11.62 -15.21
C GLY A 208 -1.90 12.08 -16.65
N SER A 209 -1.36 13.25 -17.04
CA SER A 209 -1.20 13.64 -18.45
C SER A 209 -0.01 12.90 -19.07
#